data_AF-A0A9E5SHB6-F1
#
_entry.id   AF-A0A9E5SHB6-F1
#
_cell.length_a   1.000
_cell.length_b   1.000
_cell.length_c   1.000
_cell.angle_alpha   90.00
_cell.angle_beta   90.00
_cell.angle_gamma   90.00
#
_symmetry.space_group_name_H-M   'P 1'
#
loop_
_entity.id
_entity.type
_entity.pdbx_description
1 polymer ?
#
loop_
_entity_poly.entity_id
_entity_poly.type
_entity_poly.pdbx_seq_one_letter_code
_entity_poly.pdbx_strand_id
1 'polypeptide(L)'
;MKYEFSYYDPKDFDEIEELILRSYQWEHPIFGLARFEFCEGLHPNFKGVPRVLERTAGVFRKGGEMVACAINEAASEGDAFFLFESKEAAQDEELIEEMIFFAQTGMSQVEANGTTRFVKLRVPVWNTVLLKMAEAHGFCKEDWSESTLLKMFDSSELDSELPPGYRYADGNETPDFFLSNVHMASFNYSIDRCKEAERAFGDVRKMKSYNPNFDLCILDPWGRPVAMAILWYREGMPYCELEPLGVAWWERRKGLGTKILNEAFKRLSSVHPECKGMTGGDQTFYKKIGYESVGKNLIYTWKTEIYPSWEPRSENMNYRKNM
;
A
#
# COMPACT_ATOMS: atom_id res chain seq x y z
N MET A 1 -12.45 -22.69 18.96
CA MET A 1 -11.76 -21.60 18.25
C MET A 1 -11.77 -20.40 19.17
N LYS A 2 -10.59 -19.85 19.45
CA LYS A 2 -10.41 -18.66 20.28
C LYS A 2 -10.78 -17.38 19.52
N TYR A 3 -10.69 -17.41 18.20
CA TYR A 3 -11.00 -16.30 17.30
C TYR A 3 -12.16 -16.63 16.36
N GLU A 4 -12.89 -15.61 15.97
CA GLU A 4 -13.95 -15.66 14.96
C GLU A 4 -13.39 -15.09 13.65
N PHE A 5 -13.40 -15.90 12.59
CA PHE A 5 -12.98 -15.48 11.26
C PHE A 5 -14.18 -15.02 10.42
N SER A 6 -14.01 -13.92 9.70
CA SER A 6 -14.86 -13.55 8.57
C SER A 6 -14.02 -13.02 7.41
N TYR A 7 -14.51 -13.17 6.18
CA TYR A 7 -14.00 -12.35 5.08
C TYR A 7 -14.30 -10.87 5.35
N TYR A 8 -13.49 -9.99 4.78
CA TYR A 8 -13.76 -8.55 4.80
C TYR A 8 -15.14 -8.25 4.22
N ASP A 9 -15.89 -7.43 4.95
CA ASP A 9 -17.11 -6.77 4.51
C ASP A 9 -16.85 -5.26 4.45
N PRO A 10 -17.39 -4.51 3.48
CA PRO A 10 -17.21 -3.05 3.42
C PRO A 10 -17.53 -2.30 4.72
N LYS A 11 -18.36 -2.86 5.60
CA LYS A 11 -18.61 -2.29 6.94
C LYS A 11 -17.39 -2.34 7.89
N ASP A 12 -16.42 -3.20 7.59
CA ASP A 12 -15.18 -3.37 8.37
C ASP A 12 -14.14 -2.29 8.04
N PHE A 13 -14.36 -1.47 7.00
CA PHE A 13 -13.41 -0.46 6.51
C PHE A 13 -12.91 0.45 7.62
N ASP A 14 -13.82 1.04 8.39
CA ASP A 14 -13.47 1.95 9.48
C ASP A 14 -12.70 1.24 10.61
N GLU A 15 -13.03 -0.01 10.91
CA GLU A 15 -12.36 -0.78 11.96
C GLU A 15 -10.92 -1.17 11.54
N ILE A 16 -10.71 -1.49 10.26
CA ILE A 16 -9.37 -1.72 9.69
C ILE A 16 -8.55 -0.43 9.69
N GLU A 17 -9.15 0.70 9.32
CA GLU A 17 -8.47 2.01 9.34
C GLU A 17 -8.00 2.36 10.75
N GLU A 18 -8.84 2.15 11.77
CA GLU A 18 -8.44 2.36 13.16
C GLU A 18 -7.36 1.38 13.63
N LEU A 19 -7.36 0.13 13.13
CA LEU A 19 -6.28 -0.83 13.38
C LEU A 19 -4.94 -0.33 12.81
N ILE A 20 -4.97 0.21 11.59
CA ILE A 20 -3.82 0.84 10.93
C ILE A 20 -3.35 2.06 11.73
N LEU A 21 -4.25 2.96 12.13
CA LEU A 21 -3.92 4.17 12.87
C LEU A 21 -3.32 3.89 14.26
N ARG A 22 -3.80 2.86 14.96
CA ARG A 22 -3.20 2.42 16.23
C ARG A 22 -1.76 1.95 16.05
N SER A 23 -1.42 1.36 14.91
CA SER A 23 -0.07 0.83 14.68
C SER A 23 1.01 1.93 14.68
N TYR A 24 0.68 3.16 14.27
CA TYR A 24 1.60 4.31 14.34
C TYR A 24 2.02 4.68 15.77
N GLN A 25 1.29 4.25 16.79
CA GLN A 25 1.62 4.54 18.20
C GLN A 25 2.74 3.66 18.73
N TRP A 26 3.06 2.56 18.05
CA TRP A 26 4.01 1.58 18.59
C TRP A 26 5.06 1.10 17.59
N GLU A 27 4.90 1.31 16.28
CA GLU A 27 5.90 1.13 15.23
C GLU A 27 5.58 1.96 13.96
N HIS A 28 6.46 1.90 12.95
CA HIS A 28 6.05 2.21 11.59
C HIS A 28 5.10 1.12 11.05
N PRO A 29 3.93 1.48 10.51
CA PRO A 29 2.94 0.52 10.02
C PRO A 29 3.54 -0.33 8.90
N ILE A 30 3.26 -1.63 8.93
CA ILE A 30 3.56 -2.53 7.81
C ILE A 30 2.71 -2.20 6.57
N PHE A 31 1.52 -1.63 6.79
CA PHE A 31 0.54 -1.23 5.81
C PHE A 31 -0.09 0.09 6.27
N GLY A 32 0.33 1.19 5.67
CA GLY A 32 -0.09 2.54 6.06
C GLY A 32 -1.47 2.93 5.54
N LEU A 33 -1.99 4.04 6.06
CA LEU A 33 -3.28 4.63 5.67
C LEU A 33 -3.32 4.94 4.17
N ALA A 34 -2.28 5.57 3.64
CA ALA A 34 -2.19 5.91 2.21
C ALA A 34 -2.26 4.66 1.35
N ARG A 35 -1.53 3.59 1.73
CA ARG A 35 -1.54 2.33 1.00
C ARG A 35 -2.94 1.71 1.01
N PHE A 36 -3.59 1.67 2.17
CA PHE A 36 -4.94 1.10 2.28
C PHE A 36 -5.93 1.85 1.38
N GLU A 37 -6.02 3.17 1.54
CA GLU A 37 -7.02 3.95 0.83
C GLU A 37 -6.70 4.09 -0.66
N PHE A 38 -5.44 4.32 -1.03
CA PHE A 38 -5.04 4.38 -2.43
C PHE A 38 -5.27 3.06 -3.14
N CYS A 39 -4.91 1.93 -2.54
CA CYS A 39 -5.13 0.63 -3.16
C CYS A 39 -6.61 0.31 -3.32
N GLU A 40 -7.43 0.56 -2.30
CA GLU A 40 -8.88 0.32 -2.38
C GLU A 40 -9.56 1.23 -3.41
N GLY A 41 -9.17 2.50 -3.50
CA GLY A 41 -9.69 3.43 -4.51
C GLY A 41 -9.21 3.12 -5.93
N LEU A 42 -7.91 2.84 -6.09
CA LEU A 42 -7.28 2.70 -7.41
C LEU A 42 -7.44 1.30 -7.99
N HIS A 43 -6.97 0.27 -7.28
CA HIS A 43 -6.68 -1.03 -7.87
C HIS A 43 -7.90 -1.78 -8.43
N PRO A 44 -9.11 -1.74 -7.83
CA PRO A 44 -10.26 -2.45 -8.37
C PRO A 44 -10.55 -2.15 -9.85
N ASN A 45 -10.55 -0.86 -10.23
CA ASN A 45 -10.74 -0.44 -11.61
C ASN A 45 -9.44 -0.45 -12.41
N PHE A 46 -8.32 -0.06 -11.79
CA PHE A 46 -7.05 0.06 -12.50
C PHE A 46 -6.47 -1.29 -12.93
N LYS A 47 -6.69 -2.34 -12.13
CA LYS A 47 -6.28 -3.73 -12.40
C LYS A 47 -7.42 -4.58 -12.97
N GLY A 48 -8.66 -4.07 -12.96
CA GLY A 48 -9.84 -4.78 -13.48
C GLY A 48 -10.27 -5.97 -12.63
N VAL A 49 -10.01 -5.92 -11.32
CA VAL A 49 -10.39 -6.96 -10.37
C VAL A 49 -11.26 -6.31 -9.29
N PRO A 50 -12.58 -6.20 -9.48
CA PRO A 50 -13.46 -5.57 -8.49
C PRO A 50 -13.63 -6.48 -7.28
N ARG A 51 -13.86 -5.86 -6.12
CA ARG A 51 -14.17 -6.55 -4.86
C ARG A 51 -13.10 -7.57 -4.45
N VAL A 52 -11.83 -7.17 -4.54
CA VAL A 52 -10.69 -8.05 -4.19
C VAL A 52 -10.69 -8.31 -2.69
N LEU A 53 -10.77 -7.26 -1.86
CA LEU A 53 -10.69 -7.42 -0.41
C LEU A 53 -11.79 -8.36 0.13
N GLU A 54 -13.02 -8.30 -0.37
CA GLU A 54 -14.09 -9.21 0.11
C GLU A 54 -13.82 -10.68 -0.22
N ARG A 55 -12.86 -10.96 -1.10
CA ARG A 55 -12.47 -12.32 -1.50
C ARG A 55 -11.14 -12.77 -0.90
N THR A 56 -10.28 -11.82 -0.53
CA THR A 56 -8.87 -12.09 -0.22
C THR A 56 -8.37 -11.43 1.07
N ALA A 57 -9.21 -10.66 1.78
CA ALA A 57 -8.89 -10.16 3.11
C ALA A 57 -9.69 -10.90 4.18
N GLY A 58 -9.04 -11.16 5.31
CA GLY A 58 -9.56 -11.92 6.44
C GLY A 58 -9.55 -11.07 7.70
N VAL A 59 -10.63 -11.10 8.45
CA VAL A 59 -10.82 -10.38 9.71
C VAL A 59 -10.93 -11.39 10.84
N PHE A 60 -10.19 -11.16 11.92
CA PHE A 60 -10.13 -12.03 13.09
C PHE A 60 -10.62 -11.26 14.31
N ARG A 61 -11.66 -11.80 14.95
CA ARG A 61 -12.33 -11.18 16.10
C ARG A 61 -12.21 -12.01 17.37
N LYS A 62 -12.22 -11.35 18.51
CA LYS A 62 -12.31 -11.98 19.83
C LYS A 62 -13.35 -11.24 20.67
N GLY A 63 -14.44 -11.93 21.01
CA GLY A 63 -15.55 -11.30 21.72
C GLY A 63 -16.25 -10.19 20.92
N GLY A 64 -16.25 -10.28 19.59
CA GLY A 64 -16.86 -9.30 18.69
C GLY A 64 -15.96 -8.13 18.25
N GLU A 65 -14.79 -7.95 18.87
CA GLU A 65 -13.84 -6.89 18.51
C GLU A 65 -12.76 -7.41 17.54
N MET A 66 -12.40 -6.63 16.51
CA MET A 66 -11.30 -6.96 15.60
C MET A 66 -9.95 -6.86 16.31
N VAL A 67 -9.28 -8.00 16.42
CA VAL A 67 -7.94 -8.10 17.04
C VAL A 67 -6.83 -8.20 15.99
N ALA A 68 -7.16 -8.66 14.78
CA ALA A 68 -6.24 -8.71 13.65
C ALA A 68 -6.95 -8.72 12.30
N CYS A 69 -6.20 -8.36 11.26
CA CYS A 69 -6.63 -8.45 9.88
C CYS A 69 -5.48 -8.94 8.99
N ALA A 70 -5.76 -9.91 8.12
CA ALA A 70 -4.88 -10.31 7.04
C ALA A 70 -5.36 -9.62 5.75
N ILE A 71 -4.58 -8.67 5.23
CA ILE A 71 -4.99 -7.76 4.15
C ILE A 71 -3.97 -7.74 3.01
N ASN A 72 -4.37 -7.25 1.84
CA ASN A 72 -3.52 -7.06 0.66
C ASN A 72 -3.80 -5.70 0.02
N GLU A 73 -3.06 -5.38 -1.04
CA GLU A 73 -3.18 -4.13 -1.79
C GLU A 73 -4.41 -4.10 -2.71
N ALA A 74 -5.55 -4.71 -2.36
CA ALA A 74 -6.73 -4.79 -3.22
C ALA A 74 -6.42 -5.23 -4.68
N ALA A 75 -5.40 -6.09 -4.83
CA ALA A 75 -4.88 -6.54 -6.11
C ALA A 75 -4.58 -8.06 -6.09
N SER A 76 -4.44 -8.65 -7.27
CA SER A 76 -4.19 -10.08 -7.45
C SER A 76 -2.69 -10.43 -7.58
N GLU A 77 -1.82 -9.70 -6.87
CA GLU A 77 -0.35 -9.85 -6.99
C GLU A 77 0.25 -10.76 -5.90
N GLY A 78 -0.59 -11.24 -4.98
CA GLY A 78 -0.25 -12.24 -3.96
C GLY A 78 0.47 -11.67 -2.74
N ASP A 79 0.50 -10.35 -2.56
CA ASP A 79 1.05 -9.72 -1.35
C ASP A 79 0.06 -9.86 -0.17
N ALA A 80 0.60 -10.12 1.02
CA ALA A 80 -0.16 -10.25 2.26
C ALA A 80 0.52 -9.49 3.39
N PHE A 81 -0.29 -8.82 4.20
CA PHE A 81 0.11 -8.02 5.36
C PHE A 81 -0.75 -8.42 6.55
N PHE A 82 -0.12 -8.58 7.72
CA PHE A 82 -0.83 -8.87 8.96
C PHE A 82 -0.85 -7.62 9.83
N LEU A 83 -2.06 -7.20 10.16
CA LEU A 83 -2.36 -6.10 11.07
C LEU A 83 -2.83 -6.67 12.39
N PHE A 84 -2.40 -6.05 13.48
CA PHE A 84 -2.72 -6.47 14.84
C PHE A 84 -3.16 -5.25 15.65
N GLU A 85 -4.04 -5.46 16.62
CA GLU A 85 -4.52 -4.38 17.50
C GLU A 85 -3.42 -3.83 18.41
N SER A 86 -2.40 -4.63 18.69
CA SER A 86 -1.31 -4.32 19.61
C SER A 86 -0.07 -5.17 19.32
N LYS A 87 1.08 -4.79 19.89
CA LYS A 87 2.31 -5.61 19.84
C LYS A 87 2.13 -6.94 20.55
N GLU A 88 1.34 -6.96 21.62
CA GLU A 88 1.02 -8.14 22.41
C GLU A 88 0.19 -9.14 21.61
N ALA A 89 -0.84 -8.68 20.91
CA ALA A 89 -1.63 -9.51 20.01
C ALA A 89 -0.75 -10.09 18.87
N ALA A 90 0.24 -9.33 18.41
CA ALA A 90 1.21 -9.78 17.42
C ALA A 90 2.21 -10.83 17.93
N GLN A 91 2.14 -11.25 19.21
CA GLN A 91 2.91 -12.37 19.78
C GLN A 91 2.07 -13.65 19.96
N ASP A 92 0.76 -13.61 19.65
CA ASP A 92 -0.13 -14.74 19.88
C ASP A 92 0.01 -15.79 18.77
N GLU A 93 0.74 -16.88 19.06
CA GLU A 93 1.05 -17.93 18.07
C GLU A 93 -0.21 -18.57 17.47
N GLU A 94 -1.29 -18.77 18.25
CA GLU A 94 -2.55 -19.36 17.74
C GLU A 94 -3.21 -18.45 16.71
N LEU A 95 -3.23 -17.13 16.96
CA LEU A 95 -3.75 -16.15 16.00
C LEU A 95 -2.90 -16.11 14.73
N ILE A 96 -1.58 -16.07 14.89
CA ILE A 96 -0.65 -16.05 13.76
C ILE A 96 -0.79 -17.30 12.91
N GLU A 97 -0.95 -18.48 13.51
CA GLU A 97 -1.18 -19.74 12.79
C GLU A 97 -2.47 -19.67 11.95
N GLU A 98 -3.57 -19.18 12.51
CA GLU A 98 -4.82 -18.98 11.75
C GLU A 98 -4.65 -17.99 10.58
N MET A 99 -3.92 -16.89 10.80
CA MET A 99 -3.63 -15.89 9.75
C MET A 99 -2.73 -16.44 8.64
N ILE A 100 -1.68 -17.21 8.99
CA ILE A 100 -0.79 -17.88 8.02
C ILE A 100 -1.59 -18.86 7.18
N PHE A 101 -2.42 -19.69 7.82
CA PHE A 101 -3.27 -20.64 7.12
C PHE A 101 -4.22 -19.93 6.14
N PHE A 102 -4.83 -18.81 6.56
CA PHE A 102 -5.64 -17.98 5.67
C PHE A 102 -4.82 -17.40 4.50
N ALA A 103 -3.60 -16.93 4.74
CA ALA A 103 -2.73 -16.42 3.68
C ALA A 103 -2.42 -17.47 2.60
N GLN A 104 -2.09 -18.69 3.01
CA GLN A 104 -1.80 -19.82 2.10
C GLN A 104 -3.04 -20.31 1.33
N THR A 105 -4.25 -20.08 1.86
CA THR A 105 -5.49 -20.60 1.27
C THR A 105 -6.26 -19.51 0.54
N GLY A 106 -6.78 -18.51 1.26
CA GLY A 106 -7.65 -17.44 0.78
C GLY A 106 -6.93 -16.29 0.08
N MET A 107 -5.68 -15.99 0.45
CA MET A 107 -4.94 -14.85 -0.14
C MET A 107 -4.05 -15.25 -1.32
N SER A 108 -3.57 -16.50 -1.33
CA SER A 108 -2.65 -16.98 -2.36
C SER A 108 -3.22 -16.89 -3.79
N GLN A 109 -2.34 -16.61 -4.73
CA GLN A 109 -2.63 -16.48 -6.15
C GLN A 109 -2.06 -17.67 -6.92
N VAL A 110 -2.43 -17.80 -8.19
CA VAL A 110 -1.94 -18.86 -9.09
C VAL A 110 -0.98 -18.24 -10.10
N GLU A 111 0.19 -18.82 -10.28
CA GLU A 111 1.14 -18.41 -11.33
C GLU A 111 0.57 -18.69 -12.73
N ALA A 112 1.18 -18.13 -13.77
CA ALA A 112 0.73 -18.29 -15.15
C ALA A 112 0.71 -19.74 -15.66
N ASN A 113 1.43 -20.66 -14.98
CA ASN A 113 1.39 -22.09 -15.29
C ASN A 113 0.09 -22.78 -14.86
N GLY A 114 -0.74 -22.14 -14.05
CA GLY A 114 -2.05 -22.64 -13.61
C GLY A 114 -2.01 -23.64 -12.45
N THR A 115 -0.84 -24.03 -11.94
CA THR A 115 -0.71 -25.07 -10.89
C THR A 115 0.08 -24.59 -9.67
N THR A 116 1.03 -23.68 -9.83
CA THR A 116 1.78 -23.14 -8.69
C THR A 116 0.94 -22.09 -7.98
N ARG A 117 0.59 -22.34 -6.72
CA ARG A 117 0.04 -21.32 -5.82
C ARG A 117 1.15 -20.62 -5.07
N PHE A 118 0.99 -19.32 -4.84
CA PHE A 118 1.95 -18.52 -4.10
C PHE A 118 1.30 -17.41 -3.28
N VAL A 119 1.95 -17.03 -2.18
CA VAL A 119 1.65 -15.81 -1.41
C VAL A 119 2.97 -15.23 -0.87
N LYS A 120 3.06 -13.91 -0.88
CA LYS A 120 4.20 -13.10 -0.42
C LYS A 120 3.80 -12.38 0.86
N LEU A 121 4.17 -12.94 2.01
CA LEU A 121 3.94 -12.33 3.30
C LEU A 121 5.01 -11.27 3.58
N ARG A 122 4.58 -10.04 3.87
CA ARG A 122 5.44 -9.00 4.42
C ARG A 122 5.52 -9.18 5.93
N VAL A 123 6.74 -9.18 6.46
CA VAL A 123 7.00 -9.36 7.89
C VAL A 123 7.92 -8.25 8.39
N PRO A 124 7.51 -7.43 9.36
CA PRO A 124 8.36 -6.37 9.88
C PRO A 124 9.45 -6.98 10.76
N VAL A 125 10.66 -6.40 10.73
CA VAL A 125 11.83 -6.98 11.42
C VAL A 125 11.67 -7.17 12.93
N TRP A 126 10.79 -6.39 13.58
CA TRP A 126 10.55 -6.48 15.01
C TRP A 126 9.69 -7.70 15.39
N ASN A 127 8.86 -8.22 14.48
CA ASN A 127 7.94 -9.33 14.78
C ASN A 127 8.64 -10.68 14.58
N THR A 128 9.47 -11.04 15.56
CA THR A 128 10.27 -12.28 15.53
C THR A 128 9.43 -13.55 15.62
N VAL A 129 8.26 -13.49 16.26
CA VAL A 129 7.31 -14.60 16.32
C VAL A 129 6.76 -14.90 14.93
N LEU A 130 6.25 -13.88 14.23
CA LEU A 130 5.75 -14.05 12.86
C LEU A 130 6.84 -14.54 11.90
N LEU A 131 8.09 -14.06 12.03
CA LEU A 131 9.21 -14.56 11.23
C LEU A 131 9.43 -16.07 11.43
N LYS A 132 9.53 -16.50 12.69
CA LYS A 132 9.73 -17.92 13.03
C LYS A 132 8.57 -18.78 12.55
N MET A 133 7.34 -18.30 12.71
CA MET A 133 6.15 -19.04 12.28
C MET A 133 6.04 -19.13 10.76
N ALA A 134 6.30 -18.04 10.03
CA ALA A 134 6.33 -18.08 8.56
C ALA A 134 7.31 -19.16 8.05
N GLU A 135 8.52 -19.21 8.61
CA GLU A 135 9.52 -20.24 8.27
C GLU A 135 9.05 -21.65 8.63
N ALA A 136 8.45 -21.83 9.80
CA ALA A 136 7.91 -23.12 10.23
C ALA A 136 6.77 -23.63 9.32
N HIS A 137 5.99 -22.72 8.74
CA HIS A 137 4.91 -22.99 7.79
C HIS A 137 5.37 -22.95 6.32
N GLY A 138 6.67 -23.14 6.06
CA GLY A 138 7.20 -23.37 4.72
C GLY A 138 7.34 -22.12 3.86
N PHE A 139 7.29 -20.92 4.44
CA PHE A 139 7.68 -19.72 3.72
C PHE A 139 9.21 -19.60 3.65
N CYS A 140 9.71 -19.17 2.50
CA CYS A 140 11.12 -18.91 2.27
C CYS A 140 11.37 -17.40 2.19
N LYS A 141 12.39 -16.92 2.90
CA LYS A 141 12.83 -15.52 2.84
C LYS A 141 13.39 -15.19 1.45
N GLU A 142 12.99 -14.05 0.89
CA GLU A 142 13.52 -13.50 -0.36
C GLU A 142 14.83 -12.72 -0.12
N ASP A 143 15.64 -12.57 -1.18
CA ASP A 143 16.92 -11.83 -1.15
C ASP A 143 16.75 -10.31 -1.06
N TRP A 144 15.52 -9.83 -1.15
CA TRP A 144 15.18 -8.41 -1.06
C TRP A 144 14.11 -8.14 -0.01
N SER A 145 13.99 -6.87 0.36
CA SER A 145 13.09 -6.37 1.38
C SER A 145 12.57 -5.02 0.95
N GLU A 146 11.44 -4.61 1.51
CA GLU A 146 10.89 -3.28 1.33
C GLU A 146 11.32 -2.38 2.50
N SER A 147 11.80 -1.18 2.19
CA SER A 147 12.15 -0.18 3.20
C SER A 147 11.13 0.95 3.22
N THR A 148 10.77 1.39 4.42
CA THR A 148 10.03 2.64 4.62
C THR A 148 11.03 3.76 4.77
N LEU A 149 10.97 4.73 3.87
CA LEU A 149 11.78 5.94 3.95
C LEU A 149 10.95 7.09 4.51
N LEU A 150 11.54 7.89 5.39
CA LEU A 150 10.92 9.05 6.01
C LEU A 150 11.89 10.23 5.93
N LYS A 151 11.36 11.42 5.68
CA LYS A 151 12.10 12.66 5.82
C LYS A 151 11.36 13.59 6.77
N MET A 152 12.10 14.19 7.69
CA MET A 152 11.63 15.31 8.50
C MET A 152 11.86 16.61 7.73
N PHE A 153 10.89 17.51 7.79
CA PHE A 153 10.87 18.74 7.01
C PHE A 153 10.91 19.96 7.93
N ASP A 154 11.75 20.93 7.57
CA ASP A 154 11.60 22.31 8.00
C ASP A 154 10.83 23.07 6.91
N SER A 155 9.60 23.49 7.23
CA SER A 155 8.73 24.19 6.29
C SER A 155 9.29 25.54 5.85
N SER A 156 10.24 26.13 6.59
CA SER A 156 10.85 27.43 6.27
C SER A 156 11.93 27.33 5.18
N GLU A 157 12.46 26.13 4.90
CA GLU A 157 13.58 25.91 3.98
C GLU A 157 13.16 25.26 2.65
N LEU A 158 11.85 25.19 2.37
CA LEU A 158 11.33 24.48 1.21
C LEU A 158 11.35 25.30 -0.07
N ASP A 159 12.21 24.89 -1.01
CA ASP A 159 12.18 25.36 -2.40
C ASP A 159 11.03 24.69 -3.17
N SER A 160 9.97 25.47 -3.44
CA SER A 160 8.88 25.11 -4.34
C SER A 160 8.83 25.96 -5.62
N GLU A 161 9.88 26.73 -5.95
CA GLU A 161 9.87 27.58 -7.15
C GLU A 161 9.93 26.74 -8.43
N LEU A 162 8.91 26.81 -9.28
CA LEU A 162 8.89 26.04 -10.53
C LEU A 162 9.70 26.73 -11.65
N PRO A 163 10.22 25.96 -12.63
CA PRO A 163 10.80 26.55 -13.83
C PRO A 163 9.79 27.47 -14.56
N PRO A 164 10.25 28.46 -15.34
CA PRO A 164 9.37 29.39 -16.03
C PRO A 164 8.28 28.71 -16.86
N GLY A 165 7.04 29.18 -16.69
CA GLY A 165 5.86 28.69 -17.40
C GLY A 165 5.20 27.45 -16.78
N TYR A 166 5.85 26.75 -15.86
CA TYR A 166 5.21 25.68 -15.10
C TYR A 166 4.39 26.27 -13.96
N ARG A 167 3.32 25.58 -13.56
CA ARG A 167 2.51 25.97 -12.39
C ARG A 167 2.01 24.76 -11.62
N TYR A 168 1.72 24.95 -10.35
CA TYR A 168 0.95 23.99 -9.57
C TYR A 168 -0.54 24.08 -9.92
N ALA A 169 -1.22 22.96 -9.83
CA ALA A 169 -2.66 22.79 -9.81
C ALA A 169 -2.98 21.73 -8.74
N ASP A 170 -4.23 21.66 -8.28
CA ASP A 170 -4.63 20.68 -7.27
C ASP A 170 -5.94 19.96 -7.62
N GLY A 171 -6.41 19.09 -6.72
CA GLY A 171 -7.60 18.27 -6.91
C GLY A 171 -8.89 19.08 -7.08
N ASN A 172 -8.92 20.36 -6.70
CA ASN A 172 -10.07 21.24 -6.95
C ASN A 172 -10.11 21.78 -8.38
N GLU A 173 -8.97 21.80 -9.07
CA GLU A 173 -8.83 22.36 -10.42
C GLU A 173 -8.74 21.26 -11.49
N THR A 174 -8.08 20.15 -11.16
CA THR A 174 -7.68 19.14 -12.15
C THR A 174 -8.75 18.06 -12.31
N PRO A 175 -9.05 17.63 -13.55
CA PRO A 175 -9.90 16.46 -13.77
C PRO A 175 -9.14 15.15 -13.48
N ASP A 176 -9.87 14.07 -13.21
CA ASP A 176 -9.29 12.77 -12.83
C ASP A 176 -8.29 12.23 -13.87
N PHE A 177 -8.57 12.46 -15.16
CA PHE A 177 -7.70 12.00 -16.24
C PHE A 177 -6.30 12.65 -16.25
N PHE A 178 -6.11 13.79 -15.57
CA PHE A 178 -4.79 14.38 -15.43
C PHE A 178 -3.87 13.47 -14.61
N LEU A 179 -4.34 13.03 -13.44
CA LEU A 179 -3.60 12.12 -12.58
C LEU A 179 -3.40 10.78 -13.27
N SER A 180 -4.44 10.22 -13.89
CA SER A 180 -4.32 8.93 -14.58
C SER A 180 -3.25 8.97 -15.68
N ASN A 181 -3.21 10.03 -16.48
CA ASN A 181 -2.22 10.20 -17.54
C ASN A 181 -0.79 10.37 -16.99
N VAL A 182 -0.60 11.18 -15.95
CA VAL A 182 0.71 11.34 -15.33
C VAL A 182 1.17 10.04 -14.68
N HIS A 183 0.30 9.35 -13.95
CA HIS A 183 0.59 8.07 -13.33
C HIS A 183 1.03 7.06 -14.40
N MET A 184 0.24 6.87 -15.44
CA MET A 184 0.59 5.95 -16.54
C MET A 184 1.91 6.34 -17.22
N ALA A 185 2.13 7.62 -17.51
CA ALA A 185 3.39 8.10 -18.10
C ALA A 185 4.60 7.95 -17.14
N SER A 186 4.37 8.00 -15.83
CA SER A 186 5.41 7.87 -14.81
C SER A 186 5.81 6.41 -14.58
N PHE A 187 4.85 5.50 -14.60
CA PHE A 187 5.09 4.08 -14.34
C PHE A 187 5.18 3.23 -15.62
N ASN A 188 5.18 3.89 -16.79
CA ASN A 188 5.32 3.28 -18.11
C ASN A 188 4.19 2.27 -18.43
N TYR A 189 2.96 2.67 -18.12
CA TYR A 189 1.76 1.92 -18.46
C TYR A 189 1.17 2.39 -19.79
N SER A 190 0.70 1.43 -20.60
CA SER A 190 -0.02 1.66 -21.84
C SER A 190 -1.54 1.65 -21.61
N ILE A 191 -2.30 2.26 -22.54
CA ILE A 191 -3.77 2.41 -22.42
C ILE A 191 -4.48 1.05 -22.33
N ASP A 192 -4.00 0.04 -23.04
CA ASP A 192 -4.55 -1.31 -23.02
C ASP A 192 -4.34 -2.04 -21.69
N ARG A 193 -3.33 -1.64 -20.90
CA ARG A 193 -3.05 -2.19 -19.58
C ARG A 193 -4.01 -1.66 -18.50
N CYS A 194 -4.52 -0.45 -18.66
CA CYS A 194 -5.30 0.26 -17.63
C CYS A 194 -6.56 0.89 -18.23
N LYS A 195 -7.56 0.05 -18.53
CA LYS A 195 -8.77 0.45 -19.28
C LYS A 195 -9.62 1.52 -18.58
N GLU A 196 -9.67 1.48 -17.25
CA GLU A 196 -10.52 2.35 -16.42
C GLU A 196 -9.67 3.30 -15.57
N ALA A 197 -8.52 3.77 -16.09
CA ALA A 197 -7.56 4.54 -15.30
C ALA A 197 -8.13 5.87 -14.77
N GLU A 198 -8.92 6.58 -15.57
CA GLU A 198 -9.60 7.81 -15.13
C GLU A 198 -10.60 7.53 -14.00
N ARG A 199 -11.46 6.52 -14.18
CA ARG A 199 -12.42 6.09 -13.17
C ARG A 199 -11.73 5.66 -11.87
N ALA A 200 -10.60 4.96 -11.97
CA ALA A 200 -9.81 4.55 -10.81
C ALA A 200 -9.33 5.75 -9.99
N PHE A 201 -8.82 6.81 -10.64
CA PHE A 201 -8.46 8.04 -9.93
C PHE A 201 -9.68 8.79 -9.40
N GLY A 202 -10.81 8.77 -10.10
CA GLY A 202 -12.07 9.29 -9.57
C GLY A 202 -12.55 8.57 -8.32
N ASP A 203 -12.23 7.28 -8.15
CA ASP A 203 -12.54 6.52 -6.93
C ASP A 203 -11.54 6.78 -5.81
N VAL A 204 -10.24 6.97 -6.12
CA VAL A 204 -9.24 7.49 -5.14
C VAL A 204 -9.71 8.80 -4.50
N ARG A 205 -10.29 9.71 -5.29
CA ARG A 205 -10.79 11.01 -4.80
C ARG A 205 -12.02 10.92 -3.89
N LYS A 206 -12.66 9.75 -3.79
CA LYS A 206 -13.79 9.49 -2.90
C LYS A 206 -13.36 8.83 -1.59
N MET A 207 -12.09 8.47 -1.46
CA MET A 207 -11.57 7.84 -0.26
C MET A 207 -11.62 8.80 0.93
N LYS A 208 -11.79 8.25 2.12
CA LYS A 208 -12.18 8.97 3.33
C LYS A 208 -11.18 10.04 3.73
N SER A 209 -9.88 9.74 3.62
CA SER A 209 -8.79 10.64 3.99
C SER A 209 -8.25 11.44 2.79
N TYR A 210 -8.86 11.32 1.61
CA TYR A 210 -8.49 12.13 0.45
C TYR A 210 -8.81 13.61 0.71
N ASN A 211 -7.85 14.48 0.38
CA ASN A 211 -8.04 15.93 0.44
C ASN A 211 -7.58 16.57 -0.88
N PRO A 212 -8.47 17.25 -1.62
CA PRO A 212 -8.13 17.82 -2.92
C PRO A 212 -7.05 18.91 -2.83
N ASN A 213 -6.84 19.54 -1.67
CA ASN A 213 -5.79 20.54 -1.48
C ASN A 213 -4.37 19.94 -1.41
N PHE A 214 -4.27 18.62 -1.19
CA PHE A 214 -3.02 17.85 -1.09
C PHE A 214 -2.85 16.81 -2.19
N ASP A 215 -3.77 16.76 -3.15
CA ASP A 215 -3.61 16.13 -4.46
C ASP A 215 -3.05 17.19 -5.42
N LEU A 216 -1.74 17.18 -5.62
CA LEU A 216 -1.07 18.18 -6.46
C LEU A 216 -0.70 17.61 -7.82
N CYS A 217 -0.78 18.50 -8.81
CA CYS A 217 -0.24 18.30 -10.14
C CYS A 217 0.68 19.48 -10.52
N ILE A 218 1.73 19.22 -11.30
CA ILE A 218 2.45 20.27 -12.02
C ILE A 218 1.96 20.26 -13.47
N LEU A 219 1.55 21.43 -13.94
CA LEU A 219 1.22 21.68 -15.34
C LEU A 219 2.41 22.37 -16.03
N ASP A 220 2.70 21.93 -17.24
CA ASP A 220 3.73 22.54 -18.08
C ASP A 220 3.26 23.86 -18.74
N PRO A 221 4.11 24.58 -19.49
CA PRO A 221 3.74 25.85 -20.12
C PRO A 221 2.57 25.78 -21.12
N TRP A 222 2.15 24.59 -21.53
CA TRP A 222 0.99 24.35 -22.40
C TRP A 222 -0.24 23.86 -21.64
N GLY A 223 -0.17 23.79 -20.31
CA GLY A 223 -1.26 23.33 -19.45
C GLY A 223 -1.40 21.80 -19.38
N ARG A 224 -0.39 21.04 -19.82
CA ARG A 224 -0.44 19.56 -19.76
C ARG A 224 0.09 19.06 -18.41
N PRO A 225 -0.52 18.02 -17.81
CA PRO A 225 -0.07 17.49 -16.53
C PRO A 225 1.21 16.66 -16.71
N VAL A 226 2.22 16.93 -15.86
CA VAL A 226 3.57 16.34 -16.02
C VAL A 226 4.18 15.79 -14.74
N ALA A 227 3.66 16.16 -13.57
CA ALA A 227 3.99 15.52 -12.30
C ALA A 227 2.77 15.48 -11.39
N MET A 228 2.75 14.53 -10.46
CA MET A 228 1.67 14.36 -9.48
C MET A 228 2.23 13.93 -8.13
N ALA A 229 1.57 14.35 -7.05
CA ALA A 229 1.83 13.89 -5.69
C ALA A 229 0.53 13.96 -4.88
N ILE A 230 0.16 12.87 -4.21
CA ILE A 230 -0.99 12.86 -3.28
C ILE A 230 -0.45 12.63 -1.87
N LEU A 231 -0.77 13.54 -0.95
CA LEU A 231 -0.50 13.35 0.47
C LEU A 231 -1.74 12.90 1.21
N TRP A 232 -1.53 11.93 2.10
CA TRP A 232 -2.52 11.37 2.99
C TRP A 232 -2.15 11.73 4.42
N TYR A 233 -3.10 12.31 5.15
CA TYR A 233 -2.90 12.69 6.54
C TYR A 233 -4.22 12.68 7.30
N ARG A 234 -4.21 12.07 8.47
CA ARG A 234 -5.23 12.25 9.52
C ARG A 234 -4.55 12.82 10.76
N GLU A 235 -5.26 13.69 11.45
CA GLU A 235 -4.80 14.25 12.74
C GLU A 235 -4.43 13.11 13.70
N GLY A 236 -3.28 13.23 14.35
CA GLY A 236 -2.71 12.20 15.22
C GLY A 236 -1.71 11.27 14.53
N MET A 237 -1.62 11.26 13.20
CA MET A 237 -0.51 10.61 12.51
C MET A 237 0.81 11.37 12.78
N PRO A 238 1.94 10.68 13.05
CA PRO A 238 3.22 11.33 13.33
C PRO A 238 3.86 11.99 12.10
N TYR A 239 3.42 11.62 10.90
CA TYR A 239 3.86 12.12 9.60
C TYR A 239 2.74 11.93 8.58
N CYS A 240 2.81 12.64 7.45
CA CYS A 240 1.96 12.34 6.30
C CYS A 240 2.57 11.23 5.45
N GLU A 241 1.71 10.57 4.68
CA GLU A 241 2.13 9.53 3.75
C GLU A 241 1.97 10.01 2.31
N LEU A 242 2.91 9.59 1.46
CA LEU A 242 2.96 9.94 0.04
C LEU A 242 2.59 8.72 -0.80
N GLU A 243 1.45 8.74 -1.48
CA GLU A 243 1.09 7.70 -2.45
C GLU A 243 0.07 8.23 -3.47
N PRO A 244 0.40 8.35 -4.76
CA PRO A 244 1.70 8.10 -5.40
C PRO A 244 2.47 9.41 -5.62
N LEU A 245 3.74 9.28 -6.03
CA LEU A 245 4.53 10.33 -6.66
C LEU A 245 4.88 9.93 -8.10
N GLY A 246 4.62 10.81 -9.05
CA GLY A 246 4.91 10.57 -10.47
C GLY A 246 5.51 11.78 -11.16
N VAL A 247 6.46 11.54 -12.07
CA VAL A 247 6.91 12.52 -13.07
C VAL A 247 6.94 11.84 -14.43
N ALA A 248 6.20 12.41 -15.38
CA ALA A 248 6.12 11.96 -16.76
C ALA A 248 7.53 11.83 -17.36
N TRP A 249 7.77 10.77 -18.12
CA TRP A 249 9.14 10.38 -18.52
C TRP A 249 9.88 11.47 -19.31
N TRP A 250 9.18 12.29 -20.09
CA TRP A 250 9.76 13.40 -20.87
C TRP A 250 10.08 14.66 -20.05
N GLU A 251 9.64 14.72 -18.79
CA GLU A 251 9.83 15.87 -17.88
C GLU A 251 10.76 15.57 -16.70
N ARG A 252 11.35 14.37 -16.70
CA ARG A 252 12.30 13.95 -15.67
C ARG A 252 13.59 14.77 -15.71
N ARG A 253 14.32 14.76 -14.58
CA ARG A 253 15.62 15.43 -14.39
C ARG A 253 15.56 16.97 -14.38
N LYS A 254 14.37 17.57 -14.29
CA LYS A 254 14.15 19.02 -14.10
C LYS A 254 13.89 19.43 -12.64
N GLY A 255 14.04 18.50 -11.69
CA GLY A 255 13.76 18.73 -10.26
C GLY A 255 12.28 18.77 -9.86
N LEU A 256 11.35 18.56 -10.81
CA LEU A 256 9.90 18.67 -10.56
C LEU A 256 9.40 17.77 -9.43
N GLY A 257 9.92 16.54 -9.33
CA GLY A 257 9.56 15.60 -8.24
C GLY A 257 9.89 16.15 -6.85
N THR A 258 11.04 16.82 -6.67
CA THR A 258 11.36 17.43 -5.38
C THR A 258 10.50 18.67 -5.12
N LYS A 259 10.25 19.48 -6.15
CA LYS A 259 9.47 20.72 -6.04
C LYS A 259 8.01 20.46 -5.67
N ILE A 260 7.38 19.45 -6.27
CA ILE A 260 5.99 19.08 -5.93
C ILE A 260 5.88 18.50 -4.51
N LEU A 261 6.86 17.74 -4.04
CA LEU A 261 6.90 17.25 -2.66
C LEU A 261 7.02 18.41 -1.66
N ASN A 262 7.91 19.36 -1.94
CA ASN A 262 8.10 20.54 -1.11
C ASN A 262 6.83 21.41 -1.07
N GLU A 263 6.17 21.62 -2.20
CA GLU A 263 4.91 22.36 -2.26
C GLU A 263 3.78 21.63 -1.51
N ALA A 264 3.64 20.33 -1.73
CA ALA A 264 2.61 19.52 -1.05
C ALA A 264 2.78 19.57 0.46
N PHE A 265 4.01 19.38 0.95
CA PHE A 265 4.31 19.44 2.37
C PHE A 265 4.15 20.86 2.94
N LYS A 266 4.52 21.91 2.19
CA LYS A 266 4.32 23.30 2.58
C LYS A 266 2.84 23.63 2.76
N ARG A 267 1.97 23.18 1.85
CA ARG A 267 0.51 23.33 1.97
C ARG A 267 -0.01 22.57 3.19
N LEU A 268 0.38 21.30 3.35
CA LEU A 268 -0.03 20.49 4.50
C LEU A 268 0.37 21.14 5.83
N SER A 269 1.66 21.46 6.01
CA SER A 269 2.20 22.04 7.24
C SER A 269 1.64 23.43 7.57
N SER A 270 1.09 24.15 6.59
CA SER A 270 0.40 25.43 6.85
C SER A 270 -0.91 25.28 7.61
N VAL A 271 -1.57 24.11 7.50
CA VAL A 271 -2.82 23.80 8.20
C VAL A 271 -2.65 22.73 9.28
N HIS A 272 -1.63 21.87 9.15
CA HIS A 272 -1.24 20.82 10.09
C HIS A 272 0.22 21.03 10.54
N PRO A 273 0.53 22.10 11.29
CA PRO A 273 1.89 22.42 11.72
C PRO A 273 2.52 21.34 12.60
N GLU A 274 1.73 20.47 13.22
CA GLU A 274 2.14 19.29 13.97
C GLU A 274 2.76 18.19 13.09
N CYS A 275 2.37 18.11 11.81
CA CYS A 275 2.95 17.17 10.88
C CYS A 275 4.34 17.65 10.44
N LYS A 276 5.39 16.94 10.87
CA LYS A 276 6.79 17.30 10.61
C LYS A 276 7.52 16.35 9.67
N GLY A 277 6.89 15.26 9.24
CA GLY A 277 7.53 14.26 8.39
C GLY A 277 6.63 13.83 7.23
N MET A 278 7.27 13.25 6.21
CA MET A 278 6.59 12.65 5.06
C MET A 278 7.30 11.36 4.64
N THR A 279 6.54 10.30 4.40
CA THR A 279 7.10 9.06 3.87
C THR A 279 7.46 9.17 2.39
N GLY A 280 8.33 8.28 1.92
CA GLY A 280 8.69 8.14 0.51
C GLY A 280 8.89 6.68 0.14
N GLY A 281 8.87 6.39 -1.16
CA GLY A 281 9.14 5.04 -1.68
C GLY A 281 10.61 4.64 -1.52
N ASP A 282 10.91 3.34 -1.71
CA ASP A 282 12.28 2.80 -1.53
C ASP A 282 13.24 3.07 -2.72
N GLN A 283 12.90 4.00 -3.62
CA GLN A 283 13.77 4.33 -4.74
C GLN A 283 14.92 5.25 -4.31
N THR A 284 16.09 5.10 -4.94
CA THR A 284 17.30 5.91 -4.71
C THR A 284 17.06 7.43 -4.78
N PHE A 285 16.01 7.87 -5.49
CA PHE A 285 15.58 9.26 -5.52
C PHE A 285 15.39 9.86 -4.11
N TYR A 286 14.65 9.16 -3.24
CA TYR A 286 14.32 9.66 -1.90
C TYR A 286 15.57 9.79 -1.01
N LYS A 287 16.45 8.78 -1.02
CA LYS A 287 17.74 8.82 -0.31
C LYS A 287 18.60 10.02 -0.74
N LYS A 288 18.60 10.35 -2.04
CA LYS A 288 19.35 11.50 -2.58
C LYS A 288 18.82 12.86 -2.12
N ILE A 289 17.55 12.95 -1.75
CA ILE A 289 16.92 14.20 -1.29
C ILE A 289 16.71 14.25 0.24
N GLY A 290 17.40 13.37 0.97
CA GLY A 290 17.49 13.39 2.43
C GLY A 290 16.44 12.56 3.17
N TYR A 291 15.83 11.56 2.53
CA TYR A 291 15.02 10.58 3.24
C TYR A 291 15.90 9.48 3.83
N GLU A 292 15.56 9.06 5.03
CA GLU A 292 16.27 8.04 5.79
C GLU A 292 15.39 6.80 5.99
N SER A 293 16.03 5.64 6.12
CA SER A 293 15.31 4.39 6.36
C SER A 293 14.88 4.31 7.82
N VAL A 294 13.57 4.17 8.04
CA VAL A 294 12.99 4.08 9.40
C VAL A 294 12.29 2.74 9.65
N GLY A 295 11.90 2.03 8.59
CA GLY A 295 11.27 0.72 8.66
C GLY A 295 11.84 -0.24 7.62
N LYS A 296 11.74 -1.54 7.91
CA LYS A 296 12.11 -2.61 6.99
C LYS A 296 11.15 -3.79 7.12
N ASN A 297 10.57 -4.19 6.00
CA ASN A 297 9.71 -5.34 5.87
C ASN A 297 10.44 -6.42 5.06
N LEU A 298 10.70 -7.54 5.72
CA LEU A 298 11.20 -8.75 5.05
C LEU A 298 10.07 -9.38 4.26
N ILE A 299 10.43 -10.11 3.20
CA ILE A 299 9.47 -10.76 2.31
C ILE A 299 9.70 -12.25 2.43
N TYR A 300 8.63 -12.96 2.73
CA TYR A 300 8.59 -14.40 2.86
C TYR A 300 7.60 -14.92 1.84
N THR A 301 8.04 -15.82 0.97
CA THR A 301 7.20 -16.40 -0.09
C THR A 301 6.92 -17.86 0.23
N TRP A 302 5.64 -18.22 0.27
CA TRP A 302 5.20 -19.61 0.25
C TRP A 302 4.80 -19.98 -1.16
N LYS A 303 5.21 -21.17 -1.61
CA LYS A 303 4.82 -21.75 -2.90
C LYS A 303 4.48 -23.22 -2.76
N THR A 304 3.47 -23.67 -3.50
CA THR A 304 3.16 -25.10 -3.60
C THR A 304 2.48 -25.42 -4.92
N GLU A 305 2.62 -26.67 -5.38
CA GLU A 305 1.87 -27.16 -6.53
C GLU A 305 0.49 -27.64 -6.06
N ILE A 306 -0.57 -27.03 -6.61
CA ILE A 306 -1.95 -27.47 -6.44
C ILE A 306 -2.53 -27.75 -7.83
N TYR A 307 -2.90 -29.01 -8.04
CA TYR A 307 -3.50 -29.44 -9.30
C TYR A 307 -5.01 -29.23 -9.24
N PRO A 308 -5.66 -28.90 -10.36
CA PRO A 308 -7.11 -28.90 -10.43
C PRO A 308 -7.71 -30.22 -9.95
N SER A 309 -8.87 -30.14 -9.30
CA SER A 309 -9.49 -31.30 -8.63
C SER A 309 -9.87 -32.45 -9.57
N TRP A 310 -9.94 -32.19 -10.89
CA TRP A 310 -10.24 -33.20 -11.91
C TRP A 310 -8.99 -33.88 -12.49
N GLU A 311 -7.78 -33.48 -12.08
CA GLU A 311 -6.55 -34.13 -12.53
C GLU A 311 -6.22 -35.36 -11.68
N PRO A 312 -5.83 -36.51 -12.28
CA PRO A 312 -5.44 -37.71 -11.53
C PRO A 312 -4.30 -37.49 -10.52
N ARG A 313 -3.44 -36.49 -10.78
CA ARG A 313 -2.35 -36.11 -9.86
C ARG A 313 -2.88 -35.54 -8.54
N SER A 314 -4.06 -34.90 -8.56
CA SER A 314 -4.68 -34.33 -7.35
C SER A 314 -5.23 -35.40 -6.41
N GLU A 315 -5.60 -36.59 -6.91
CA GLU A 315 -6.29 -37.63 -6.13
C GLU A 315 -5.48 -38.12 -4.92
N ASN A 316 -4.15 -38.12 -5.05
CA ASN A 316 -3.24 -38.68 -4.04
C ASN A 316 -2.49 -37.60 -3.24
N MET A 317 -2.81 -36.32 -3.45
CA MET A 317 -2.14 -35.21 -2.77
C MET A 317 -2.89 -34.81 -1.50
N ASN A 318 -2.15 -34.75 -0.38
CA ASN A 318 -2.61 -34.09 0.83
C ASN A 318 -2.03 -32.67 0.89
N TYR A 319 -2.76 -31.72 0.33
CA TYR A 319 -2.33 -30.31 0.29
C TYR A 319 -2.19 -29.67 1.68
N ARG A 320 -2.82 -30.24 2.70
CA ARG A 320 -2.72 -29.76 4.09
C ARG A 320 -1.47 -30.26 4.82
N LYS A 321 -0.79 -31.28 4.31
CA LYS A 321 0.37 -31.89 5.01
C LYS A 321 1.56 -30.93 5.14
N ASN A 322 1.64 -29.91 4.29
CA ASN A 322 2.74 -28.95 4.22
C ASN A 322 2.28 -27.49 4.46
N MET A 323 1.07 -27.32 5.01
CA MET A 323 0.53 -26.04 5.48
C MET A 323 0.56 -26.05 7.00
#